data_AF-D8DWD7-F1
#
_entry.id   AF-D8DWD7-F1
#
_cell.length_a   1.000
_cell.length_b   1.000
_cell.length_c   1.000
_cell.angle_alpha   90.00
_cell.angle_beta   90.00
_cell.angle_gamma   90.00
#
_symmetry.space_group_name_H-M   'P 1'
#
loop_
_entity.id
_entity.type
_entity.pdbx_description
1 polymer ?
#
loop_
_entity_poly.entity_id
_entity_poly.type
_entity_poly.pdbx_seq_one_letter_code
_entity_poly.pdbx_strand_id
1 'polypeptide(L)'
;MKNRMKQLGLVSIFSFAILPAQAQGSMSGFFTDGFLYRHQMNPALGNDSTTYISIPVIGNVNARMYGNFGLQDVLFDNPRYPDASNKKKTTFLSPYIENGLDGFSKGNNRVGADVKVGLLSAGWKGMGGYNTFDVNLRATADVKIPYEFLAFAKDTGNKDYDMGDLDAEATSYVEIALGHSHQVSDRWKVGGKLKFLLGLGNARLQMHNMKATLSDNQKWEISGDAVADVSIKGFEYKSKYKQYNSRDEQYSYVNDVKVSGYGISGFGMAADFGAEYKAGDRWNLSAALLDFGFISWSNDIQAKNISNHVTFDGFHDLTVGGDSDNPMDKPADEYADQFMDFAHLTSLGDQGKRTTMLGATLNLAASYKACDWFKAGLLSSTRLHGSFSWTEARLSGNFMPLSWVDGNVNVAVGTFGPSIGWLLNFHPMGFNFFIGMDHVLGKLSKEGIPLNSNVQLSTGFNIQF
;
A
#
# COMPACT_ATOMS: atom_id res chain seq x y z
N MET A 1 -10.39 9.71 -30.98
CA MET A 1 -10.26 8.68 -29.91
C MET A 1 -8.96 7.86 -29.98
N LYS A 2 -8.41 7.51 -31.16
CA LYS A 2 -7.11 6.80 -31.29
C LYS A 2 -5.84 7.57 -30.83
N ASN A 3 -5.88 8.90 -30.80
CA ASN A 3 -4.72 9.73 -30.41
C ASN A 3 -4.66 10.09 -28.92
N ARG A 4 -5.70 9.83 -28.11
CA ARG A 4 -5.67 10.11 -26.66
C ARG A 4 -5.05 8.98 -25.82
N MET A 5 -4.84 7.79 -26.38
CA MET A 5 -4.20 6.66 -25.67
C MET A 5 -2.68 6.62 -25.81
N LYS A 6 -2.05 7.57 -26.51
CA LYS A 6 -0.60 7.56 -26.78
C LYS A 6 0.24 8.29 -25.73
N GLN A 7 -0.37 9.00 -24.79
CA GLN A 7 0.32 9.84 -23.80
C GLN A 7 0.04 9.44 -22.34
N LEU A 8 -0.59 8.29 -22.10
CA LEU A 8 -0.99 7.84 -20.75
C LEU A 8 -0.17 6.64 -20.24
N GLY A 9 0.90 6.27 -20.93
CA GLY A 9 1.64 5.03 -20.69
C GLY A 9 2.41 5.02 -19.37
N LEU A 10 3.18 6.07 -19.10
CA LEU A 10 4.18 6.11 -18.02
C LEU A 10 3.60 6.38 -16.64
N VAL A 11 2.62 7.29 -16.56
CA VAL A 11 1.83 7.52 -15.34
C VAL A 11 1.16 6.23 -14.86
N SER A 12 0.86 5.25 -15.71
CA SER A 12 0.06 4.08 -15.33
C SER A 12 0.72 3.06 -14.38
N ILE A 13 2.05 3.00 -14.26
CA ILE A 13 2.70 2.02 -13.36
C ILE A 13 2.66 2.49 -11.89
N PHE A 14 2.81 3.80 -11.67
CA PHE A 14 2.74 4.41 -10.33
C PHE A 14 1.41 5.10 -10.05
N SER A 15 0.67 5.46 -11.09
CA SER A 15 -0.74 5.83 -11.05
C SER A 15 -1.55 4.59 -11.41
N PHE A 16 -1.42 3.57 -10.58
CA PHE A 16 -2.65 2.87 -10.20
C PHE A 16 -3.57 3.99 -9.73
N ALA A 17 -4.56 4.33 -10.56
CA ALA A 17 -5.56 5.29 -10.20
C ALA A 17 -6.01 4.90 -8.79
N ILE A 18 -5.60 5.72 -7.82
CA ILE A 18 -6.28 5.81 -6.55
C ILE A 18 -7.63 6.37 -7.00
N LEU A 19 -8.51 5.47 -7.45
CA LEU A 19 -9.90 5.79 -7.58
C LEU A 19 -10.23 6.46 -6.24
N PRO A 20 -10.93 7.60 -6.22
CA PRO A 20 -11.60 8.06 -5.02
C PRO A 20 -12.74 7.09 -4.70
N ALA A 21 -12.45 5.79 -4.67
CA ALA A 21 -13.23 4.82 -3.96
C ALA A 21 -12.97 5.17 -2.50
N GLN A 22 -13.96 5.83 -1.90
CA GLN A 22 -14.09 5.90 -0.45
C GLN A 22 -14.19 4.45 0.05
N ALA A 23 -13.03 3.85 0.29
CA ALA A 23 -12.85 2.42 0.48
C ALA A 23 -12.24 2.22 1.88
N GLN A 24 -12.80 1.29 2.64
CA GLN A 24 -12.90 1.45 4.09
C GLN A 24 -12.76 0.08 4.77
N GLY A 25 -11.65 -0.27 5.47
CA GLY A 25 -11.46 -1.48 6.32
C GLY A 25 -10.28 -1.47 7.34
N SER A 26 -10.47 -1.88 8.62
CA SER A 26 -9.75 -1.45 9.86
C SER A 26 -9.37 -2.63 10.77
N MET A 27 -8.16 -2.55 11.37
CA MET A 27 -7.70 -3.50 12.40
C MET A 27 -8.51 -3.39 13.71
N SER A 28 -9.35 -2.35 13.86
CA SER A 28 -10.27 -2.17 14.98
C SER A 28 -11.19 -3.37 15.20
N GLY A 29 -11.57 -4.11 14.16
CA GLY A 29 -12.54 -5.21 14.29
C GLY A 29 -12.04 -6.44 15.05
N PHE A 30 -10.74 -6.53 15.41
CA PHE A 30 -10.12 -7.76 15.93
C PHE A 30 -10.85 -8.37 17.15
N PHE A 31 -11.18 -7.53 18.13
CA PHE A 31 -11.81 -7.92 19.40
C PHE A 31 -13.34 -7.67 19.44
N THR A 32 -13.93 -7.26 18.32
CA THR A 32 -15.36 -6.93 18.21
C THR A 32 -16.14 -8.19 17.85
N ASP A 33 -16.81 -8.84 18.81
CA ASP A 33 -17.32 -10.20 18.62
C ASP A 33 -18.29 -10.37 17.43
N GLY A 34 -19.20 -9.42 17.22
CA GLY A 34 -20.17 -9.44 16.13
C GLY A 34 -19.60 -9.03 14.76
N PHE A 35 -18.31 -8.73 14.66
CA PHE A 35 -17.67 -8.38 13.39
C PHE A 35 -17.46 -9.63 12.53
N LEU A 36 -18.17 -9.73 11.40
CA LEU A 36 -18.18 -10.92 10.54
C LEU A 36 -16.80 -11.30 9.97
N TYR A 37 -15.90 -10.33 9.82
CA TYR A 37 -14.63 -10.51 9.12
C TYR A 37 -13.42 -10.76 10.03
N ARG A 38 -13.62 -11.08 11.32
CA ARG A 38 -12.53 -11.44 12.24
C ARG A 38 -11.66 -12.58 11.71
N HIS A 39 -12.25 -13.51 10.97
CA HIS A 39 -11.55 -14.62 10.33
C HIS A 39 -10.45 -14.17 9.34
N GLN A 40 -10.49 -12.92 8.87
CA GLN A 40 -9.48 -12.35 7.95
C GLN A 40 -8.24 -11.87 8.71
N MET A 41 -8.38 -11.58 10.01
CA MET A 41 -7.28 -11.19 10.91
C MET A 41 -6.72 -12.39 11.69
N ASN A 42 -7.54 -13.42 11.91
CA ASN A 42 -7.14 -14.71 12.44
C ASN A 42 -8.15 -15.79 12.01
N PRO A 43 -7.76 -16.80 11.21
CA PRO A 43 -8.65 -17.86 10.75
C PRO A 43 -9.37 -18.65 11.84
N ALA A 44 -8.86 -18.67 13.09
CA ALA A 44 -9.55 -19.32 14.21
C ALA A 44 -10.78 -18.52 14.70
N LEU A 45 -10.87 -17.22 14.40
CA LEU A 45 -11.95 -16.34 14.85
C LEU A 45 -13.16 -16.38 13.90
N GLY A 46 -13.73 -17.57 13.71
CA GLY A 46 -15.01 -17.75 13.02
C GLY A 46 -16.20 -17.27 13.86
N ASN A 47 -17.25 -16.77 13.21
CA ASN A 47 -18.49 -16.35 13.88
C ASN A 47 -19.48 -17.51 13.98
N ASP A 48 -19.25 -18.40 14.95
CA ASP A 48 -19.95 -19.68 15.10
C ASP A 48 -21.49 -19.55 15.29
N SER A 49 -21.97 -18.36 15.60
CA SER A 49 -23.38 -18.02 15.81
C SER A 49 -24.09 -17.44 14.59
N THR A 50 -23.40 -17.23 13.46
CA THR A 50 -23.97 -16.46 12.34
C THR A 50 -23.58 -17.05 10.99
N THR A 51 -24.59 -17.33 10.16
CA THR A 51 -24.35 -17.57 8.73
C THR A 51 -24.49 -16.24 8.00
N TYR A 52 -23.59 -15.93 7.06
CA TYR A 52 -23.69 -14.67 6.32
C TYR A 52 -23.28 -14.83 4.87
N ILE A 53 -23.81 -13.93 4.03
CA ILE A 53 -23.35 -13.68 2.67
C ILE A 53 -23.19 -12.17 2.52
N SER A 54 -22.04 -11.75 1.99
CA SER A 54 -21.75 -10.35 1.75
C SER A 54 -22.32 -9.87 0.42
N ILE A 55 -22.86 -8.66 0.39
CA ILE A 55 -23.23 -8.04 -0.89
C ILE A 55 -21.93 -7.73 -1.67
N PRO A 56 -21.85 -8.10 -2.96
CA PRO A 56 -20.66 -7.82 -3.75
C PRO A 56 -20.23 -6.36 -3.70
N VAL A 57 -18.91 -6.13 -3.60
CA VAL A 57 -18.25 -4.82 -3.54
C VAL A 57 -18.50 -4.07 -2.24
N ILE A 58 -19.75 -3.92 -1.78
CA ILE A 58 -20.09 -3.12 -0.59
C ILE A 58 -20.09 -3.91 0.72
N GLY A 59 -19.95 -5.23 0.67
CA GLY A 59 -19.98 -6.08 1.86
C GLY A 59 -18.71 -6.03 2.70
N ASN A 60 -17.55 -5.88 2.06
CA ASN A 60 -16.26 -5.74 2.73
C ASN A 60 -15.28 -4.95 1.85
N VAL A 61 -15.30 -3.63 1.93
CA VAL A 61 -14.20 -2.85 1.36
C VAL A 61 -13.12 -2.72 2.43
N ASN A 62 -11.85 -2.58 2.05
CA ASN A 62 -10.78 -2.18 2.95
C ASN A 62 -9.82 -1.28 2.18
N ALA A 63 -9.52 -0.08 2.70
CA ALA A 63 -8.37 0.68 2.23
C ALA A 63 -7.63 1.27 3.42
N ARG A 64 -6.32 1.20 3.32
CA ARG A 64 -5.37 1.71 4.30
C ARG A 64 -4.30 2.49 3.54
N MET A 65 -4.08 3.73 3.94
CA MET A 65 -2.85 4.45 3.67
C MET A 65 -2.05 4.50 4.98
N TYR A 66 -0.74 4.29 4.88
CA TYR A 66 0.17 4.37 6.01
C TYR A 66 1.47 5.04 5.59
N GLY A 67 2.08 5.80 6.50
CA GLY A 67 3.36 6.43 6.23
C GLY A 67 3.85 7.31 7.36
N ASN A 68 5.09 7.78 7.24
CA ASN A 68 5.68 8.73 8.19
C ASN A 68 5.77 10.17 7.66
N PHE A 69 5.29 10.42 6.44
CA PHE A 69 5.02 11.73 5.84
C PHE A 69 3.72 11.66 5.04
N GLY A 70 2.99 12.76 4.88
CA GLY A 70 1.69 12.84 4.20
C GLY A 70 1.66 13.83 3.03
N LEU A 71 0.48 14.00 2.42
CA LEU A 71 0.28 14.94 1.30
C LEU A 71 0.61 16.38 1.68
N GLN A 72 0.40 16.78 2.95
CA GLN A 72 0.77 18.11 3.44
C GLN A 72 2.28 18.40 3.40
N ASP A 73 3.09 17.34 3.46
CA ASP A 73 4.55 17.44 3.44
C ASP A 73 5.09 17.50 2.00
N VAL A 74 4.23 17.19 1.01
CA VAL A 74 4.55 17.18 -0.42
C VAL A 74 3.91 18.36 -1.15
N LEU A 75 2.69 18.76 -0.80
CA LEU A 75 1.88 19.75 -1.51
C LEU A 75 1.61 20.99 -0.66
N PHE A 76 2.08 22.14 -1.14
CA PHE A 76 2.04 23.44 -0.45
C PHE A 76 1.18 24.44 -1.21
N ASP A 77 0.69 25.48 -0.52
CA ASP A 77 0.15 26.66 -1.18
C ASP A 77 1.26 27.37 -1.94
N ASN A 78 0.99 27.78 -3.19
CA ASN A 78 1.97 28.43 -4.04
C ASN A 78 2.15 29.91 -3.64
N PRO A 79 3.31 30.33 -3.11
CA PRO A 79 3.54 31.72 -2.71
C PRO A 79 3.51 32.71 -3.88
N ARG A 80 3.63 32.22 -5.11
CA ARG A 80 3.58 33.02 -6.34
C ARG A 80 2.14 33.23 -6.86
N TYR A 81 1.13 32.61 -6.25
CA TYR A 81 -0.27 32.78 -6.64
C TYR A 81 -0.92 34.00 -5.96
N PRO A 82 -1.72 34.82 -6.67
CA PRO A 82 -2.00 34.79 -8.10
C PRO A 82 -1.01 35.61 -8.95
N ASP A 83 -0.08 36.33 -8.31
CA ASP A 83 0.66 37.44 -8.93
C ASP A 83 1.62 37.02 -10.05
N ALA A 84 2.35 35.91 -9.84
CA ALA A 84 3.38 35.41 -10.75
C ALA A 84 3.14 33.95 -11.18
N SER A 85 2.03 33.34 -10.76
CA SER A 85 1.61 32.00 -11.15
C SER A 85 0.09 31.85 -11.05
N ASN A 86 -0.52 31.20 -12.03
CA ASN A 86 -1.93 30.82 -12.01
C ASN A 86 -2.20 29.53 -11.20
N LYS A 87 -1.15 28.82 -10.76
CA LYS A 87 -1.26 27.55 -10.01
C LYS A 87 -1.37 27.83 -8.52
N LYS A 88 -2.47 27.45 -7.88
CA LYS A 88 -2.71 27.64 -6.43
C LYS A 88 -1.85 26.77 -5.52
N LYS A 89 -1.36 25.65 -6.05
CA LYS A 89 -0.56 24.68 -5.31
C LYS A 89 0.78 24.48 -5.99
N THR A 90 1.78 24.18 -5.19
CA THR A 90 3.13 23.83 -5.60
C THR A 90 3.62 22.64 -4.76
N THR A 91 4.77 22.07 -5.09
CA THR A 91 5.33 20.94 -4.35
C THR A 91 6.43 21.39 -3.40
N PHE A 92 6.87 20.49 -2.51
CA PHE A 92 8.02 20.74 -1.67
C PHE A 92 9.27 21.13 -2.47
N LEU A 93 9.41 20.65 -3.71
CA LEU A 93 10.53 20.92 -4.63
C LEU A 93 10.63 22.40 -5.06
N SER A 94 9.56 23.19 -4.90
CA SER A 94 9.55 24.57 -5.36
C SER A 94 10.62 25.43 -4.69
N PRO A 95 11.45 26.20 -5.42
CA PRO A 95 12.45 27.07 -4.81
C PRO A 95 11.85 28.15 -3.89
N TYR A 96 10.54 28.39 -3.96
CA TYR A 96 9.82 29.35 -3.13
C TYR A 96 9.28 28.77 -1.82
N ILE A 97 9.48 27.47 -1.58
CA ILE A 97 9.14 26.82 -0.31
C ILE A 97 10.44 26.61 0.47
N GLU A 98 10.72 27.49 1.42
CA GLU A 98 11.97 27.44 2.21
C GLU A 98 12.06 26.16 3.06
N ASN A 99 10.96 25.79 3.74
CA ASN A 99 10.91 24.67 4.68
C ASN A 99 10.34 23.39 4.06
N GLY A 100 10.64 23.14 2.77
CA GLY A 100 10.05 22.02 2.02
C GLY A 100 10.42 20.64 2.56
N LEU A 101 11.47 20.52 3.39
CA LEU A 101 11.95 19.23 3.91
C LEU A 101 11.49 18.91 5.34
N ASP A 102 10.81 19.84 6.03
CA ASP A 102 10.52 19.73 7.47
C ASP A 102 9.56 18.58 7.81
N GLY A 103 8.70 18.20 6.86
CA GLY A 103 7.74 17.11 7.01
C GLY A 103 8.34 15.71 6.86
N PHE A 104 9.62 15.60 6.50
CA PHE A 104 10.27 14.31 6.24
C PHE A 104 11.21 13.89 7.37
N SER A 105 11.21 12.60 7.70
CA SER A 105 12.16 12.00 8.61
C SER A 105 13.57 12.07 8.02
N LYS A 106 14.58 12.37 8.86
CA LYS A 106 16.00 12.37 8.49
C LYS A 106 16.58 10.99 8.13
N GLY A 107 15.78 9.93 8.27
CA GLY A 107 16.13 8.58 7.82
C GLY A 107 15.29 8.16 6.62
N ASN A 108 14.68 6.97 6.71
CA ASN A 108 13.78 6.48 5.66
C ASN A 108 12.39 7.11 5.77
N ASN A 109 11.90 7.64 4.65
CA ASN A 109 10.55 8.12 4.45
C ASN A 109 9.76 7.04 3.72
N ARG A 110 8.62 6.65 4.30
CA ARG A 110 7.83 5.52 3.81
C ARG A 110 6.38 5.95 3.65
N VAL A 111 5.80 5.55 2.52
CA VAL A 111 4.37 5.67 2.26
C VAL A 111 3.90 4.39 1.58
N GLY A 112 2.73 3.91 1.98
CA GLY A 112 2.12 2.75 1.36
C GLY A 112 0.61 2.84 1.38
N ALA A 113 0.00 2.09 0.47
CA ALA A 113 -1.43 1.91 0.33
C ALA A 113 -1.75 0.42 0.17
N ASP A 114 -2.74 -0.07 0.90
CA ASP A 114 -3.29 -1.43 0.80
C ASP A 114 -4.80 -1.31 0.59
N VAL A 115 -5.29 -1.90 -0.50
CA VAL A 115 -6.71 -1.95 -0.84
C VAL A 115 -7.14 -3.41 -0.97
N LYS A 116 -8.20 -3.77 -0.27
CA LYS A 116 -8.92 -5.04 -0.42
C LYS A 116 -10.40 -4.78 -0.68
N VAL A 117 -10.90 -5.19 -1.84
CA VAL A 117 -12.33 -5.16 -2.14
C VAL A 117 -12.88 -6.57 -2.13
N GLY A 118 -13.77 -6.86 -1.19
CA GLY A 118 -14.52 -8.10 -1.10
C GLY A 118 -15.57 -8.15 -2.21
N LEU A 119 -15.36 -9.03 -3.19
CA LEU A 119 -16.30 -9.28 -4.27
C LEU A 119 -17.38 -10.27 -3.84
N LEU A 120 -17.01 -11.23 -3.00
CA LEU A 120 -17.91 -12.19 -2.39
C LEU A 120 -17.28 -12.70 -1.10
N SER A 121 -18.08 -12.84 -0.04
CA SER A 121 -17.67 -13.48 1.19
C SER A 121 -18.88 -14.20 1.77
N ALA A 122 -18.66 -15.41 2.28
CA ALA A 122 -19.67 -16.18 2.96
C ALA A 122 -19.05 -16.92 4.14
N GLY A 123 -19.79 -17.01 5.23
CA GLY A 123 -19.42 -17.77 6.42
C GLY A 123 -20.58 -18.63 6.88
N TRP A 124 -20.32 -19.89 7.21
CA TRP A 124 -21.37 -20.82 7.67
C TRP A 124 -20.80 -21.92 8.56
N LYS A 125 -21.66 -22.44 9.44
CA LYS A 125 -21.33 -23.60 10.27
C LYS A 125 -21.46 -24.89 9.46
N GLY A 126 -20.47 -25.77 9.58
CA GLY A 126 -20.43 -27.05 8.87
C GLY A 126 -19.13 -27.81 9.13
N MET A 127 -19.09 -29.11 8.82
CA MET A 127 -17.89 -29.94 9.00
C MET A 127 -17.31 -29.91 10.44
N GLY A 128 -18.18 -29.79 11.45
CA GLY A 128 -17.77 -29.70 12.85
C GLY A 128 -17.12 -28.37 13.25
N GLY A 129 -17.20 -27.34 12.40
CA GLY A 129 -16.56 -26.04 12.63
C GLY A 129 -17.25 -24.90 11.89
N TYR A 130 -16.52 -23.81 11.66
CA TYR A 130 -16.97 -22.67 10.88
C TYR A 130 -16.17 -22.56 9.60
N ASN A 131 -16.86 -22.52 8.47
CA ASN A 131 -16.27 -22.46 7.13
C ASN A 131 -16.43 -21.06 6.57
N THR A 132 -15.47 -20.63 5.77
CA THR A 132 -15.45 -19.31 5.15
C THR A 132 -15.05 -19.43 3.69
N PHE A 133 -15.70 -18.69 2.82
CA PHE A 133 -15.35 -18.55 1.42
C PHE A 133 -15.19 -17.06 1.12
N ASP A 134 -14.06 -16.64 0.55
CA ASP A 134 -13.83 -15.24 0.17
C ASP A 134 -13.32 -15.15 -1.27
N VAL A 135 -13.77 -14.12 -1.99
CA VAL A 135 -13.19 -13.65 -3.25
C VAL A 135 -12.89 -12.17 -3.08
N ASN A 136 -11.61 -11.81 -3.14
CA ASN A 136 -11.14 -10.46 -2.90
C ASN A 136 -10.29 -9.95 -4.08
N LEU A 137 -10.45 -8.68 -4.44
CA LEU A 137 -9.45 -7.95 -5.21
C LEU A 137 -8.48 -7.31 -4.23
N ARG A 138 -7.17 -7.55 -4.39
CA ARG A 138 -6.10 -6.98 -3.57
C ARG A 138 -5.22 -6.08 -4.44
N ALA A 139 -4.88 -4.90 -3.94
CA ALA A 139 -3.90 -4.01 -4.54
C ALA A 139 -3.04 -3.38 -3.43
N THR A 140 -1.72 -3.41 -3.57
CA THR A 140 -0.77 -2.79 -2.65
C THR A 140 0.20 -1.93 -3.44
N ALA A 141 0.59 -0.79 -2.86
CA ALA A 141 1.66 0.05 -3.37
C ALA A 141 2.49 0.54 -2.19
N ASP A 142 3.80 0.35 -2.21
CA ASP A 142 4.71 0.68 -1.12
C ASP A 142 5.94 1.38 -1.68
N VAL A 143 6.39 2.43 -0.99
CA VAL A 143 7.55 3.24 -1.36
C VAL A 143 8.38 3.54 -0.12
N LYS A 144 9.70 3.36 -0.23
CA LYS A 144 10.72 3.73 0.76
C LYS A 144 11.75 4.64 0.08
N ILE A 145 11.80 5.90 0.51
CA ILE A 145 12.70 6.93 -0.01
C ILE A 145 13.58 7.45 1.14
N PRO A 146 14.91 7.38 1.03
CA PRO A 146 15.81 7.99 2.00
C PRO A 146 15.71 9.52 2.02
N TYR A 147 15.94 10.14 3.18
CA TYR A 147 15.89 11.60 3.33
C TYR A 147 16.80 12.32 2.34
N GLU A 148 18.00 11.79 2.14
CA GLU A 148 19.04 12.34 1.29
C GLU A 148 18.60 12.40 -0.18
N PHE A 149 17.73 11.49 -0.62
CA PHE A 149 17.12 11.55 -1.95
C PHE A 149 16.16 12.76 -2.06
N LEU A 150 15.34 12.99 -1.03
CA LEU A 150 14.43 14.15 -0.98
C LEU A 150 15.21 15.46 -0.88
N ALA A 151 16.29 15.46 -0.12
CA ALA A 151 17.20 16.60 0.00
C ALA A 151 17.85 16.91 -1.35
N PHE A 152 18.40 15.90 -2.05
CA PHE A 152 18.95 16.03 -3.39
C PHE A 152 17.93 16.58 -4.39
N ALA A 153 16.68 16.09 -4.33
CA ALA A 153 15.62 16.56 -5.21
C ALA A 153 15.22 18.02 -4.93
N LYS A 154 15.29 18.46 -3.68
CA LYS A 154 14.87 19.79 -3.24
C LYS A 154 15.94 20.86 -3.45
N ASP A 155 17.14 20.59 -2.97
CA ASP A 155 18.23 21.57 -2.91
C ASP A 155 19.53 20.87 -3.26
N THR A 156 20.26 21.45 -4.21
CA THR A 156 21.53 20.96 -4.76
C THR A 156 22.73 21.74 -4.20
N GLY A 157 22.55 22.44 -3.06
CA GLY A 157 23.58 23.24 -2.41
C GLY A 157 24.78 22.47 -1.86
N ASN A 158 24.67 21.15 -1.63
CA ASN A 158 25.82 20.31 -1.29
C ASN A 158 26.51 19.81 -2.56
N LYS A 159 27.79 19.43 -2.46
CA LYS A 159 28.52 18.82 -3.58
C LYS A 159 28.29 17.31 -3.71
N ASP A 160 27.96 16.65 -2.60
CA ASP A 160 27.85 15.20 -2.52
C ASP A 160 26.58 14.81 -1.75
N TYR A 161 25.86 13.83 -2.29
CA TYR A 161 24.69 13.21 -1.67
C TYR A 161 24.86 11.69 -1.67
N ASP A 162 24.85 11.08 -0.49
CA ASP A 162 24.74 9.63 -0.34
C ASP A 162 23.29 9.29 -0.07
N MET A 163 22.57 8.90 -1.11
CA MET A 163 21.12 8.66 -1.07
C MET A 163 20.77 7.26 -0.58
N GLY A 164 21.72 6.32 -0.54
CA GLY A 164 21.46 4.96 -0.10
C GLY A 164 20.45 4.21 -0.98
N ASP A 165 19.50 3.53 -0.34
CA ASP A 165 18.61 2.56 -1.01
C ASP A 165 17.17 3.08 -1.15
N LEU A 166 16.68 3.14 -2.39
CA LEU A 166 15.28 3.43 -2.71
C LEU A 166 14.60 2.15 -3.17
N ASP A 167 13.46 1.83 -2.57
CA ASP A 167 12.63 0.70 -2.98
C ASP A 167 11.20 1.16 -3.23
N ALA A 168 10.60 0.69 -4.33
CA ALA A 168 9.18 0.85 -4.59
C ALA A 168 8.59 -0.45 -5.15
N GLU A 169 7.37 -0.78 -4.74
CA GLU A 169 6.66 -1.98 -5.21
C GLU A 169 5.17 -1.72 -5.32
N ALA A 170 4.56 -2.19 -6.40
CA ALA A 170 3.11 -2.24 -6.57
C ALA A 170 2.69 -3.64 -7.01
N THR A 171 1.67 -4.20 -6.37
CA THR A 171 1.16 -5.53 -6.68
C THR A 171 -0.35 -5.53 -6.69
N SER A 172 -0.96 -6.23 -7.64
CA SER A 172 -2.41 -6.47 -7.66
C SER A 172 -2.73 -7.91 -8.03
N TYR A 173 -3.72 -8.49 -7.36
CA TYR A 173 -4.15 -9.87 -7.58
C TYR A 173 -5.59 -10.09 -7.13
N VAL A 174 -6.25 -11.09 -7.70
CA VAL A 174 -7.50 -11.65 -7.17
C VAL A 174 -7.14 -12.80 -6.23
N GLU A 175 -7.74 -12.83 -5.06
CA GLU A 175 -7.61 -13.87 -4.05
C GLU A 175 -8.91 -14.65 -3.96
N ILE A 176 -8.84 -15.97 -4.05
CA ILE A 176 -9.95 -16.89 -3.75
C ILE A 176 -9.53 -17.71 -2.53
N ALA A 177 -10.27 -17.60 -1.43
CA ALA A 177 -9.88 -18.18 -0.15
C ALA A 177 -10.93 -19.13 0.42
N LEU A 178 -10.47 -20.27 0.93
CA LEU A 178 -11.26 -21.28 1.62
C LEU A 178 -10.72 -21.43 3.03
N GLY A 179 -11.53 -21.12 4.03
CA GLY A 179 -11.15 -21.18 5.44
C GLY A 179 -12.00 -22.14 6.24
N HIS A 180 -11.40 -22.71 7.28
CA HIS A 180 -12.08 -23.54 8.25
C HIS A 180 -11.51 -23.27 9.65
N SER A 181 -12.37 -23.14 10.65
CA SER A 181 -12.00 -23.09 12.06
C SER A 181 -12.70 -24.20 12.83
N HIS A 182 -11.98 -24.80 13.78
CA HIS A 182 -12.42 -25.96 14.53
C HIS A 182 -12.08 -25.83 16.01
N GLN A 183 -13.04 -26.17 16.88
CA GLN A 183 -12.82 -26.24 18.31
C GLN A 183 -12.19 -27.60 18.65
N VAL A 184 -10.93 -27.62 19.05
CA VAL A 184 -10.16 -28.85 19.31
C VAL A 184 -10.37 -29.36 20.74
N SER A 185 -10.64 -28.44 21.68
CA SER A 185 -10.97 -28.73 23.08
C SER A 185 -11.73 -27.56 23.67
N ASP A 186 -12.20 -27.62 24.92
CA ASP A 186 -12.89 -26.51 25.58
C ASP A 186 -12.08 -25.20 25.64
N ARG A 187 -10.75 -25.29 25.53
CA ARG A 187 -9.84 -24.15 25.61
C ARG A 187 -9.17 -23.77 24.30
N TRP A 188 -9.09 -24.66 23.31
CA TRP A 188 -8.35 -24.43 22.07
C TRP A 188 -9.27 -24.39 20.86
N LYS A 189 -9.18 -23.31 20.09
CA LYS A 189 -9.72 -23.20 18.74
C LYS A 189 -8.59 -22.96 17.76
N VAL A 190 -8.61 -23.64 16.63
CA VAL A 190 -7.62 -23.48 15.56
C VAL A 190 -8.33 -23.18 14.27
N GLY A 191 -7.64 -22.55 13.32
CA GLY A 191 -8.16 -22.32 11.99
C GLY A 191 -7.07 -22.26 10.94
N GLY A 192 -7.45 -22.56 9.71
CA GLY A 192 -6.60 -22.46 8.55
C GLY A 192 -7.36 -21.88 7.37
N LYS A 193 -6.66 -21.19 6.48
CA LYS A 193 -7.21 -20.68 5.22
C LYS A 193 -6.25 -20.97 4.08
N LEU A 194 -6.73 -21.61 3.03
CA LEU A 194 -6.00 -21.81 1.79
C LEU A 194 -6.44 -20.75 0.77
N LYS A 195 -5.49 -20.10 0.11
CA LYS A 195 -5.72 -19.03 -0.85
C LYS A 195 -5.13 -19.37 -2.20
N PHE A 196 -5.91 -19.17 -3.25
CA PHE A 196 -5.46 -19.20 -4.64
C PHE A 196 -5.39 -17.77 -5.15
N LEU A 197 -4.28 -17.43 -5.79
CA LEU A 197 -3.96 -16.06 -6.19
C LEU A 197 -3.86 -15.97 -7.70
N LEU A 198 -4.62 -15.06 -8.31
CA LEU A 198 -4.55 -14.73 -9.72
C LEU A 198 -3.87 -13.36 -9.84
N GLY A 199 -2.57 -13.36 -10.11
CA GLY A 199 -1.77 -12.16 -10.25
C GLY A 199 -2.23 -11.34 -11.45
N LEU A 200 -2.60 -10.08 -11.24
CA LEU A 200 -3.00 -9.17 -12.30
C LEU A 200 -1.79 -8.37 -12.79
N GLY A 201 -0.97 -7.88 -11.84
CA GLY A 201 0.27 -7.19 -12.16
C GLY A 201 1.18 -7.02 -10.94
N ASN A 202 2.49 -7.01 -11.18
CA ASN A 202 3.50 -6.57 -10.22
C ASN A 202 4.51 -5.66 -10.91
N ALA A 203 4.91 -4.59 -10.23
CA ALA A 203 6.00 -3.72 -10.63
C ALA A 203 6.88 -3.47 -9.41
N ARG A 204 8.19 -3.63 -9.55
CA ARG A 204 9.17 -3.41 -8.48
C ARG A 204 10.32 -2.59 -9.03
N LEU A 205 10.71 -1.56 -8.29
CA LEU A 205 11.91 -0.78 -8.53
C LEU A 205 12.81 -0.89 -7.30
N GLN A 206 14.07 -1.20 -7.54
CA GLN A 206 15.10 -1.24 -6.51
C GLN A 206 16.29 -0.43 -6.97
N MET A 207 16.68 0.55 -6.18
CA MET A 207 17.91 1.32 -6.36
C MET A 207 18.79 1.11 -5.13
N HIS A 208 20.05 0.72 -5.34
CA HIS A 208 20.98 0.38 -4.28
C HIS A 208 22.22 1.28 -4.33
N ASN A 209 22.62 1.76 -3.16
CA ASN A 209 23.82 2.58 -2.98
C ASN A 209 23.88 3.77 -3.95
N MET A 210 22.77 4.50 -4.06
CA MET A 210 22.64 5.65 -4.96
C MET A 210 23.43 6.84 -4.40
N LYS A 211 24.24 7.47 -5.24
CA LYS A 211 25.03 8.66 -4.90
C LYS A 211 24.97 9.69 -6.01
N ALA A 212 25.00 10.96 -5.64
CA ALA A 212 25.12 12.07 -6.58
C ALA A 212 26.29 12.95 -6.17
N THR A 213 27.22 13.19 -7.09
CA THR A 213 28.33 14.13 -6.89
C THR A 213 28.29 15.21 -7.98
N LEU A 214 28.38 16.48 -7.59
CA LEU A 214 28.41 17.59 -8.51
C LEU A 214 29.80 17.69 -9.12
N SER A 215 29.90 17.41 -10.42
CA SER A 215 31.15 17.56 -11.18
C SER A 215 31.55 19.02 -11.34
N ASP A 216 32.83 19.25 -11.65
CA ASP A 216 33.39 20.59 -11.91
C ASP A 216 32.70 21.33 -13.06
N ASN A 217 32.03 20.61 -13.96
CA ASN A 217 31.24 21.15 -15.07
C ASN A 217 29.78 21.51 -14.67
N GLN A 218 29.50 21.59 -13.37
CA GLN A 218 28.16 21.86 -12.81
C GLN A 218 27.10 20.85 -13.23
N LYS A 219 27.48 19.57 -13.38
CA LYS A 219 26.54 18.50 -13.69
C LYS A 219 26.60 17.39 -12.65
N TRP A 220 25.45 16.82 -12.30
CA TRP A 220 25.39 15.74 -11.33
C TRP A 220 25.83 14.42 -11.95
N GLU A 221 26.83 13.78 -11.35
CA GLU A 221 27.21 12.41 -11.66
C GLU A 221 26.51 11.47 -10.69
N ILE A 222 25.56 10.70 -11.22
CA ILE A 222 24.79 9.71 -10.48
C ILE A 222 25.49 8.35 -10.58
N SER A 223 25.66 7.68 -9.44
CA SER A 223 26.17 6.32 -9.35
C SER A 223 25.30 5.44 -8.45
N GLY A 224 25.30 4.13 -8.71
CA GLY A 224 24.49 3.14 -7.99
C GLY A 224 23.91 2.08 -8.94
N ASP A 225 23.26 1.07 -8.40
CA ASP A 225 22.56 0.04 -9.18
C ASP A 225 21.05 0.29 -9.15
N ALA A 226 20.39 0.28 -10.30
CA ALA A 226 18.94 0.44 -10.42
C ALA A 226 18.34 -0.67 -11.28
N VAL A 227 17.38 -1.40 -10.74
CA VAL A 227 16.66 -2.49 -11.42
C VAL A 227 15.15 -2.28 -11.29
N ALA A 228 14.45 -2.33 -12.42
CA ALA A 228 13.00 -2.27 -12.50
C ALA A 228 12.47 -3.57 -13.14
N ASP A 229 11.64 -4.29 -12.39
CA ASP A 229 11.00 -5.54 -12.80
C ASP A 229 9.49 -5.31 -12.97
N VAL A 230 8.92 -5.65 -14.13
CA VAL A 230 7.48 -5.49 -14.39
C VAL A 230 6.87 -6.77 -14.96
N SER A 231 5.93 -7.32 -14.20
CA SER A 231 5.16 -8.52 -14.55
C SER A 231 3.71 -8.15 -14.80
N ILE A 232 3.45 -7.57 -15.97
CA ILE A 232 2.11 -7.21 -16.44
C ILE A 232 1.92 -7.77 -17.85
N LYS A 233 0.78 -8.40 -18.10
CA LYS A 233 0.45 -8.96 -19.41
C LYS A 233 0.44 -7.88 -20.48
N GLY A 234 1.23 -8.08 -21.53
CA GLY A 234 1.34 -7.15 -22.65
C GLY A 234 2.12 -5.88 -22.33
N PHE A 235 2.88 -5.86 -21.23
CA PHE A 235 3.79 -4.78 -20.88
C PHE A 235 5.03 -4.79 -21.77
N GLU A 236 5.42 -3.61 -22.26
CA GLU A 236 6.63 -3.41 -23.07
C GLU A 236 7.27 -2.06 -22.70
N TYR A 237 8.58 -2.06 -22.46
CA TYR A 237 9.36 -0.81 -22.43
C TYR A 237 9.60 -0.30 -23.85
N LYS A 238 9.30 0.97 -24.11
CA LYS A 238 9.71 1.66 -25.34
C LYS A 238 11.01 2.40 -25.09
N SER A 239 11.99 2.13 -25.94
CA SER A 239 13.30 2.76 -25.84
C SER A 239 13.51 3.78 -26.96
N LYS A 240 14.27 4.82 -26.66
CA LYS A 240 14.86 5.74 -27.64
C LYS A 240 16.39 5.65 -27.55
N TYR A 241 17.06 6.14 -28.59
CA TYR A 241 18.51 6.21 -28.64
C TYR A 241 18.97 7.64 -28.42
N LYS A 242 19.95 7.84 -27.53
CA LYS A 242 20.71 9.10 -27.39
C LYS A 242 22.17 8.81 -27.76
N GLN A 243 22.84 9.78 -28.37
CA GLN A 243 24.30 9.72 -28.62
C GLN A 243 25.05 10.16 -27.36
N TYR A 244 26.12 9.45 -27.01
CA TYR A 244 27.06 9.98 -26.03
C TYR A 244 27.74 11.23 -26.61
N ASN A 245 27.91 12.28 -25.79
CA ASN A 245 28.52 13.55 -26.21
C ASN A 245 30.03 13.45 -26.54
N SER A 246 30.64 12.26 -26.48
CA SER A 246 32.10 12.10 -26.65
C SER A 246 32.56 10.88 -27.46
N ARG A 247 31.67 10.01 -27.94
CA ARG A 247 31.99 8.89 -28.86
C ARG A 247 30.79 8.57 -29.77
N ASP A 248 31.05 8.02 -30.96
CA ASP A 248 30.05 7.49 -31.91
C ASP A 248 29.27 6.26 -31.37
N GLU A 249 29.07 6.17 -30.06
CA GLU A 249 28.31 5.13 -29.37
C GLU A 249 26.92 5.66 -29.00
N GLN A 250 25.88 4.97 -29.47
CA GLN A 250 24.49 5.24 -29.10
C GLN A 250 24.09 4.35 -27.92
N TYR A 251 23.39 4.90 -26.93
CA TYR A 251 22.78 4.09 -25.87
C TYR A 251 21.26 4.15 -25.92
N SER A 252 20.64 3.01 -25.61
CA SER A 252 19.20 2.84 -25.53
C SER A 252 18.73 3.14 -24.11
N TYR A 253 17.76 4.03 -23.97
CA TYR A 253 17.14 4.34 -22.68
C TYR A 253 15.62 4.21 -22.77
N VAL A 254 14.99 3.78 -21.68
CA VAL A 254 13.53 3.70 -21.58
C VAL A 254 12.98 5.12 -21.51
N ASN A 255 12.15 5.50 -22.48
CA ASN A 255 11.51 6.82 -22.55
C ASN A 255 9.97 6.71 -22.45
N ASP A 256 9.40 5.52 -22.56
CA ASP A 256 7.95 5.31 -22.50
C ASP A 256 7.65 3.84 -22.19
N VAL A 257 6.42 3.54 -21.79
CA VAL A 257 5.93 2.19 -21.53
C VAL A 257 4.61 1.95 -22.26
N LYS A 258 4.29 0.68 -22.51
CA LYS A 258 3.06 0.29 -23.20
C LYS A 258 2.45 -0.91 -22.49
N VAL A 259 1.14 -0.88 -22.30
CA VAL A 259 0.36 -2.02 -21.83
C VAL A 259 -0.64 -2.40 -22.92
N SER A 260 -0.49 -3.60 -23.47
CA SER A 260 -1.33 -4.12 -24.55
C SER A 260 -2.25 -5.22 -24.01
N GLY A 261 -3.37 -4.80 -23.42
CA GLY A 261 -4.42 -5.70 -22.94
C GLY A 261 -4.54 -5.79 -21.42
N TYR A 262 -5.48 -6.61 -20.97
CA TYR A 262 -5.75 -6.90 -19.56
C TYR A 262 -5.83 -8.42 -19.38
N GLY A 263 -5.32 -8.94 -18.26
CA GLY A 263 -5.45 -10.35 -17.96
C GLY A 263 -4.60 -10.80 -16.79
N ILE A 264 -4.70 -12.09 -16.49
CA ILE A 264 -3.90 -12.76 -15.47
C ILE A 264 -2.45 -12.85 -15.97
N SER A 265 -1.54 -12.30 -15.18
CA SER A 265 -0.09 -12.24 -15.41
C SER A 265 0.66 -13.26 -14.54
N GLY A 266 0.03 -13.82 -13.50
CA GLY A 266 0.65 -14.80 -12.61
C GLY A 266 -0.35 -15.67 -11.86
N PHE A 267 0.15 -16.76 -11.29
CA PHE A 267 -0.60 -17.67 -10.42
C PHE A 267 0.16 -17.92 -9.13
N GLY A 268 -0.54 -17.98 -8.02
CA GLY A 268 0.06 -18.15 -6.70
C GLY A 268 -0.83 -18.88 -5.73
N MET A 269 -0.26 -19.14 -4.56
CA MET A 269 -0.99 -19.70 -3.42
C MET A 269 -0.44 -19.14 -2.12
N ALA A 270 -1.31 -19.07 -1.11
CA ALA A 270 -0.94 -18.69 0.24
C ALA A 270 -1.74 -19.47 1.27
N ALA A 271 -1.22 -19.51 2.49
CA ALA A 271 -1.90 -20.08 3.63
C ALA A 271 -1.95 -19.09 4.79
N ASP A 272 -3.07 -19.08 5.50
CA ASP A 272 -3.19 -18.45 6.80
C ASP A 272 -3.38 -19.54 7.87
N PHE A 273 -2.82 -19.29 9.05
CA PHE A 273 -2.93 -20.13 10.22
C PHE A 273 -3.36 -19.30 11.41
N GLY A 274 -4.22 -19.87 12.25
CA GLY A 274 -4.80 -19.19 13.39
C GLY A 274 -4.99 -20.09 14.58
N ALA A 275 -4.78 -19.56 15.78
CA ALA A 275 -5.11 -20.20 17.04
C ALA A 275 -5.70 -19.20 18.04
N GLU A 276 -6.57 -19.71 18.90
CA GLU A 276 -7.11 -19.04 20.07
C GLU A 276 -7.06 -20.00 21.27
N TYR A 277 -6.62 -19.48 22.41
CA TYR A 277 -6.53 -20.19 23.67
C TYR A 277 -7.27 -19.44 24.78
N LYS A 278 -8.23 -20.11 25.41
CA LYS A 278 -8.97 -19.61 26.58
C LYS A 278 -8.21 -19.94 27.86
N ALA A 279 -7.53 -18.93 28.42
CA ALA A 279 -6.80 -19.01 29.67
C ALA A 279 -7.74 -18.72 30.86
N GLY A 280 -8.55 -19.72 31.22
CA GLY A 280 -9.61 -19.55 32.22
C GLY A 280 -10.81 -18.78 31.65
N ASP A 281 -11.59 -18.14 32.52
CA ASP A 281 -12.89 -17.56 32.12
C ASP A 281 -12.79 -16.12 31.59
N ARG A 282 -11.64 -15.45 31.78
CA ARG A 282 -11.48 -14.02 31.48
C ARG A 282 -10.41 -13.70 30.46
N TRP A 283 -9.40 -14.56 30.29
CA TRP A 283 -8.30 -14.29 29.36
C TRP A 283 -8.43 -15.11 28.10
N ASN A 284 -8.29 -14.46 26.95
CA ASN A 284 -8.11 -15.13 25.66
C ASN A 284 -6.79 -14.69 25.03
N LEU A 285 -5.99 -15.66 24.64
CA LEU A 285 -4.75 -15.47 23.89
C LEU A 285 -4.97 -15.90 22.45
N SER A 286 -4.35 -15.21 21.51
CA SER A 286 -4.57 -15.45 20.09
C SER A 286 -3.29 -15.23 19.30
N ALA A 287 -3.05 -16.09 18.32
CA ALA A 287 -1.91 -15.98 17.40
C ALA A 287 -2.37 -16.32 15.99
N ALA A 288 -1.89 -15.58 14.99
CA ALA A 288 -2.14 -15.88 13.59
C ALA A 288 -0.95 -15.50 12.71
N LEU A 289 -0.72 -16.31 11.68
CA LEU A 289 0.19 -16.02 10.58
C LEU A 289 -0.65 -15.96 9.30
N LEU A 290 -0.67 -14.81 8.64
CA LEU A 290 -1.49 -14.54 7.46
C LEU A 290 -0.62 -14.34 6.23
N ASP A 291 -1.19 -14.62 5.05
CA ASP A 291 -0.62 -14.35 3.74
C ASP A 291 0.78 -14.97 3.55
N PHE A 292 1.03 -16.15 4.15
CA PHE A 292 2.26 -16.89 3.92
C PHE A 292 2.17 -17.60 2.56
N GLY A 293 2.80 -17.03 1.54
CA GLY A 293 2.70 -17.54 0.18
C GLY A 293 3.46 -16.72 -0.84
N PHE A 294 3.19 -17.01 -2.11
CA PHE A 294 3.90 -16.41 -3.25
C PHE A 294 3.01 -16.34 -4.49
N ILE A 295 3.42 -15.52 -5.45
CA ILE A 295 2.89 -15.48 -6.81
C ILE A 295 4.03 -15.76 -7.79
N SER A 296 3.83 -16.72 -8.68
CA SER A 296 4.69 -16.94 -9.84
C SER A 296 4.11 -16.18 -11.04
N TRP A 297 4.86 -15.21 -11.52
CA TRP A 297 4.56 -14.41 -12.69
C TRP A 297 5.01 -15.13 -13.97
N SER A 298 4.26 -14.92 -15.04
CA SER A 298 4.47 -15.59 -16.33
C SER A 298 5.58 -14.95 -17.16
N ASN A 299 5.83 -13.67 -16.91
CA ASN A 299 6.84 -12.85 -17.58
C ASN A 299 7.45 -11.85 -16.59
N ASP A 300 8.61 -11.34 -16.95
CA ASP A 300 9.34 -10.35 -16.16
C ASP A 300 10.07 -9.41 -17.11
N ILE A 301 9.45 -8.27 -17.39
CA ILE A 301 10.03 -7.27 -18.28
C ILE A 301 10.96 -6.42 -17.44
N GLN A 302 12.26 -6.67 -17.57
CA GLN A 302 13.28 -6.05 -16.75
C GLN A 302 13.95 -4.87 -17.46
N ALA A 303 14.28 -3.83 -16.69
CA ALA A 303 15.19 -2.77 -17.11
C ALA A 303 16.24 -2.51 -16.02
N LYS A 304 17.48 -2.24 -16.42
CA LYS A 304 18.60 -1.97 -15.52
C LYS A 304 19.40 -0.77 -16.02
N ASN A 305 19.99 0.01 -15.12
CA ASN A 305 21.00 0.99 -15.52
C ASN A 305 22.30 0.29 -15.99
N ILE A 306 22.77 0.62 -17.20
CA ILE A 306 23.96 -0.03 -17.81
C ILE A 306 25.26 0.69 -17.41
N SER A 307 25.18 1.97 -17.06
CA SER A 307 26.34 2.76 -16.61
C SER A 307 26.18 3.15 -15.14
N ASN A 308 27.27 3.00 -14.39
CA ASN A 308 27.37 3.46 -13.00
C ASN A 308 27.68 4.97 -12.90
N HIS A 309 27.77 5.67 -14.03
CA HIS A 309 27.99 7.11 -14.09
C HIS A 309 27.08 7.70 -15.16
N VAL A 310 26.09 8.46 -14.72
CA VAL A 310 25.13 9.15 -15.59
C VAL A 310 25.11 10.61 -15.20
N THR A 311 25.17 11.47 -16.21
CA THR A 311 25.00 12.90 -16.01
C THR A 311 23.51 13.23 -15.90
N PHE A 312 23.12 13.86 -14.80
CA PHE A 312 21.75 14.29 -14.52
C PHE A 312 21.73 15.81 -14.31
N ASP A 313 20.72 16.49 -14.85
CA ASP A 313 20.61 17.95 -14.78
C ASP A 313 19.95 18.44 -13.46
N GLY A 314 19.49 17.49 -12.62
CA GLY A 314 18.83 17.77 -11.35
C GLY A 314 17.31 17.65 -11.45
N PHE A 315 16.65 17.54 -10.30
CA PHE A 315 15.20 17.61 -10.24
C PHE A 315 14.73 19.07 -10.31
N HIS A 316 13.62 19.31 -11.01
CA HIS A 316 13.05 20.63 -11.22
C HIS A 316 11.56 20.63 -10.89
N ASP A 317 11.11 21.68 -10.20
CA ASP A 317 9.69 21.91 -9.96
C ASP A 317 8.99 22.39 -11.23
N LEU A 318 8.04 21.59 -11.69
CA LEU A 318 7.27 21.80 -12.91
C LEU A 318 6.12 22.81 -12.73
N THR A 319 5.94 23.31 -11.50
CA THR A 319 4.94 24.34 -11.20
C THR A 319 5.47 25.77 -11.38
N VAL A 320 6.79 25.95 -11.53
CA VAL A 320 7.44 27.24 -11.76
C VAL A 320 7.79 27.38 -13.25
N GLY A 321 6.90 28.02 -14.03
CA GLY A 321 7.23 28.48 -15.39
C GLY A 321 6.34 28.01 -16.56
N GLY A 322 5.21 27.33 -16.33
CA GLY A 322 4.35 26.84 -17.43
C GLY A 322 2.93 27.41 -17.43
N ASP A 323 2.61 28.22 -18.43
CA ASP A 323 1.22 28.49 -18.86
C ASP A 323 0.61 27.21 -19.41
N SER A 324 -0.14 26.47 -18.61
CA SER A 324 -0.98 25.40 -19.14
C SER A 324 -2.23 25.15 -18.31
N ASP A 325 -3.36 25.07 -19.01
CA ASP A 325 -4.74 25.07 -18.49
C ASP A 325 -5.21 23.77 -17.81
N ASN A 326 -4.32 22.82 -17.45
CA ASN A 326 -4.75 21.56 -16.84
C ASN A 326 -3.95 21.20 -15.56
N PRO A 327 -4.55 21.30 -14.35
CA PRO A 327 -3.76 21.37 -13.11
C PRO A 327 -3.14 20.07 -12.59
N MET A 328 -3.48 18.88 -13.09
CA MET A 328 -3.14 17.61 -12.42
C MET A 328 -2.51 16.52 -13.31
N ASP A 329 -2.80 16.48 -14.62
CA ASP A 329 -2.31 15.37 -15.47
C ASP A 329 -0.88 15.57 -16.01
N LYS A 330 -0.44 16.81 -16.23
CA LYS A 330 0.90 17.09 -16.79
C LYS A 330 2.06 16.98 -15.81
N PRO A 331 1.95 17.40 -14.53
CA PRO A 331 3.09 17.38 -13.63
C PRO A 331 3.58 15.96 -13.28
N ALA A 332 2.67 14.98 -13.17
CA ALA A 332 3.04 13.62 -12.78
C ALA A 332 3.86 12.89 -13.86
N ASP A 333 3.47 13.03 -15.13
CA ASP A 333 4.22 12.49 -16.28
C ASP A 333 5.62 13.12 -16.34
N GLU A 334 5.73 14.43 -16.18
CA GLU A 334 7.00 15.15 -16.24
C GLU A 334 7.91 14.84 -15.01
N TYR A 335 7.36 14.58 -13.82
CA TYR A 335 8.15 14.10 -12.67
C TYR A 335 8.62 12.64 -12.87
N ALA A 336 7.78 11.80 -13.49
CA ALA A 336 8.14 10.44 -13.84
C ALA A 336 9.27 10.42 -14.89
N ASP A 337 9.22 11.30 -15.89
CA ASP A 337 10.27 11.46 -16.89
C ASP A 337 11.61 11.86 -16.24
N GLN A 338 11.61 12.83 -15.32
CA GLN A 338 12.82 13.20 -14.57
C GLN A 338 13.38 12.03 -13.76
N PHE A 339 12.51 11.23 -13.14
CA PHE A 339 12.91 10.05 -12.40
C PHE A 339 13.47 8.96 -13.32
N MET A 340 12.89 8.77 -14.50
CA MET A 340 13.40 7.82 -15.50
C MET A 340 14.77 8.25 -16.04
N ASP A 341 14.98 9.55 -16.25
CA ASP A 341 16.28 10.10 -16.62
C ASP A 341 17.30 9.93 -15.49
N PHE A 342 16.90 10.12 -14.23
CA PHE A 342 17.72 9.85 -13.04
C PHE A 342 18.11 8.36 -12.91
N ALA A 343 17.13 7.47 -13.06
CA ALA A 343 17.34 6.02 -12.95
C ALA A 343 18.12 5.44 -14.14
N HIS A 344 18.07 6.11 -15.30
CA HIS A 344 18.82 5.79 -16.51
C HIS A 344 18.72 4.31 -16.93
N LEU A 345 17.49 3.80 -16.94
CA LEU A 345 17.24 2.39 -17.17
C LEU A 345 17.29 2.05 -18.67
N THR A 346 17.94 0.94 -18.99
CA THR A 346 17.88 0.28 -20.29
C THR A 346 17.09 -1.01 -20.18
N SER A 347 16.12 -1.19 -21.07
CA SER A 347 15.32 -2.42 -21.13
C SER A 347 16.19 -3.62 -21.51
N LEU A 348 16.11 -4.69 -20.72
CA LEU A 348 16.67 -6.01 -21.03
C LEU A 348 15.64 -6.92 -21.70
N GLY A 349 14.39 -6.47 -21.82
CA GLY A 349 13.28 -7.27 -22.32
C GLY A 349 12.78 -8.29 -21.31
N ASP A 350 12.03 -9.28 -21.80
CA ASP A 350 11.45 -10.35 -20.97
C ASP A 350 12.54 -11.33 -20.50
N GLN A 351 12.74 -11.41 -19.18
CA GLN A 351 13.67 -12.34 -18.52
C GLN A 351 13.00 -13.67 -18.12
N GLY A 352 11.73 -13.86 -18.50
CA GLY A 352 10.99 -15.10 -18.25
C GLY A 352 10.21 -15.05 -16.93
N LYS A 353 10.20 -16.15 -16.18
CA LYS A 353 9.36 -16.27 -14.98
C LYS A 353 10.03 -15.64 -13.76
N ARG A 354 9.25 -14.90 -12.98
CA ARG A 354 9.67 -14.35 -11.68
C ARG A 354 8.71 -14.79 -10.59
N THR A 355 9.21 -15.00 -9.38
CA THR A 355 8.38 -15.32 -8.21
C THR A 355 8.54 -14.25 -7.15
N THR A 356 7.42 -13.74 -6.63
CA THR A 356 7.40 -12.79 -5.52
C THR A 356 6.70 -13.43 -4.33
N MET A 357 7.28 -13.26 -3.14
CA MET A 357 6.61 -13.65 -1.88
C MET A 357 5.55 -12.60 -1.54
N LEU A 358 4.45 -13.03 -0.91
CA LEU A 358 3.53 -12.10 -0.26
C LEU A 358 4.14 -11.58 1.05
N GLY A 359 3.72 -10.39 1.47
CA GLY A 359 4.03 -9.87 2.80
C GLY A 359 3.26 -10.61 3.89
N ALA A 360 3.90 -11.58 4.55
CA ALA A 360 3.28 -12.35 5.61
C ALA A 360 3.03 -11.47 6.85
N THR A 361 1.90 -11.64 7.52
CA THR A 361 1.54 -10.86 8.73
C THR A 361 1.38 -11.76 9.94
N LEU A 362 2.16 -11.49 10.99
CA LEU A 362 2.05 -12.13 12.29
C LEU A 362 1.20 -11.25 13.23
N ASN A 363 0.09 -11.80 13.73
CA ASN A 363 -0.75 -11.19 14.75
C ASN A 363 -0.62 -11.98 16.05
N LEU A 364 -0.29 -11.29 17.14
CA LEU A 364 -0.30 -11.82 18.50
C LEU A 364 -1.22 -10.96 19.35
N ALA A 365 -2.18 -11.57 20.04
CA ALA A 365 -3.19 -10.84 20.78
C ALA A 365 -3.51 -11.46 22.13
N ALA A 366 -3.88 -10.61 23.07
CA ALA A 366 -4.43 -10.97 24.37
C ALA A 366 -5.65 -10.10 24.64
N SER A 367 -6.70 -10.69 25.22
CA SER A 367 -7.85 -9.92 25.70
C SER A 367 -8.25 -10.37 27.10
N TYR A 368 -8.75 -9.41 27.87
CA TYR A 368 -9.27 -9.62 29.21
C TYR A 368 -10.73 -9.17 29.28
N LYS A 369 -11.62 -10.11 29.57
CA LYS A 369 -13.04 -9.86 29.83
C LYS A 369 -13.18 -9.31 31.25
N ALA A 370 -13.34 -7.99 31.36
CA ALA A 370 -13.56 -7.35 32.66
C ALA A 370 -14.98 -7.59 33.17
N CYS A 371 -15.97 -7.51 32.27
CA CYS A 371 -17.38 -7.84 32.50
C CYS A 371 -18.06 -8.24 31.19
N ASP A 372 -19.33 -8.64 31.23
CA ASP A 372 -20.03 -9.17 30.05
C ASP A 372 -20.15 -8.18 28.89
N TRP A 373 -20.18 -6.87 29.20
CA TRP A 373 -20.30 -5.81 28.21
C TRP A 373 -18.96 -5.13 27.87
N PHE A 374 -17.84 -5.52 28.50
CA PHE A 374 -16.54 -4.86 28.27
C PHE A 374 -15.33 -5.80 28.26
N LYS A 375 -14.46 -5.63 27.26
CA LYS A 375 -13.17 -6.31 27.15
C LYS A 375 -12.03 -5.32 26.87
N ALA A 376 -10.92 -5.48 27.58
CA ALA A 376 -9.66 -4.86 27.20
C ALA A 376 -8.91 -5.77 26.23
N GLY A 377 -8.33 -5.22 25.17
CA GLY A 377 -7.57 -5.95 24.15
C GLY A 377 -6.19 -5.36 23.93
N LEU A 378 -5.20 -6.22 23.71
CA LEU A 378 -3.85 -5.90 23.27
C LEU A 378 -3.53 -6.72 22.02
N LEU A 379 -3.14 -6.06 20.93
CA LEU A 379 -2.77 -6.68 19.66
C LEU A 379 -1.39 -6.18 19.25
N SER A 380 -0.50 -7.09 18.89
CA SER A 380 0.76 -6.83 18.20
C SER A 380 0.68 -7.41 16.80
N SER A 381 0.83 -6.57 15.78
CA SER A 381 0.82 -6.96 14.38
C SER A 381 2.17 -6.64 13.75
N THR A 382 2.78 -7.59 13.06
CA THR A 382 4.04 -7.42 12.33
C THR A 382 3.91 -7.98 10.93
N ARG A 383 4.04 -7.11 9.93
CA ARG A 383 4.11 -7.52 8.52
C ARG A 383 5.56 -7.63 8.09
N LEU A 384 5.92 -8.80 7.58
CA LEU A 384 7.24 -9.14 7.06
C LEU A 384 7.21 -9.03 5.54
N HIS A 385 7.76 -7.94 5.02
CA HIS A 385 7.74 -7.61 3.59
C HIS A 385 9.02 -6.87 3.16
N GLY A 386 10.19 -7.47 3.45
CA GLY A 386 11.49 -6.88 3.10
C GLY A 386 11.63 -5.43 3.60
N SER A 387 12.00 -4.52 2.69
CA SER A 387 12.13 -3.08 2.94
C SER A 387 10.84 -2.39 3.43
N PHE A 388 9.67 -3.01 3.20
CA PHE A 388 8.36 -2.47 3.53
C PHE A 388 7.77 -3.06 4.82
N SER A 389 8.56 -3.84 5.57
CA SER A 389 8.14 -4.42 6.84
C SER A 389 7.74 -3.34 7.86
N TRP A 390 6.69 -3.61 8.62
CA TRP A 390 6.19 -2.72 9.68
C TRP A 390 5.66 -3.51 10.87
N THR A 391 5.64 -2.86 12.03
CA THR A 391 5.10 -3.39 13.28
C THR A 391 4.21 -2.35 13.95
N GLU A 392 3.11 -2.78 14.53
CA GLU A 392 2.16 -1.97 15.28
C GLU A 392 1.71 -2.72 16.54
N ALA A 393 1.69 -2.03 17.68
CA ALA A 393 1.04 -2.49 18.90
C ALA A 393 -0.20 -1.63 19.17
N ARG A 394 -1.31 -2.27 19.53
CA ARG A 394 -2.61 -1.64 19.73
C ARG A 394 -3.25 -2.06 21.03
N LEU A 395 -3.71 -1.08 21.80
CA LEU A 395 -4.55 -1.26 22.98
C LEU A 395 -5.98 -0.85 22.64
N SER A 396 -6.98 -1.66 23.00
CA SER A 396 -8.39 -1.36 22.75
C SER A 396 -9.28 -1.58 23.97
N GLY A 397 -10.30 -0.74 24.08
CA GLY A 397 -11.46 -0.96 24.94
C GLY A 397 -12.66 -1.31 24.06
N ASN A 398 -13.21 -2.50 24.24
CA ASN A 398 -14.23 -3.08 23.39
C ASN A 398 -15.52 -3.22 24.21
N PHE A 399 -16.61 -2.65 23.72
CA PHE A 399 -17.88 -2.56 24.41
C PHE A 399 -18.99 -3.27 23.62
N MET A 400 -19.86 -3.97 24.33
CA MET A 400 -21.05 -4.63 23.80
C MET A 400 -22.25 -4.24 24.67
N PRO A 401 -22.78 -3.01 24.52
CA PRO A 401 -23.89 -2.52 25.34
C PRO A 401 -25.18 -3.32 25.09
N LEU A 402 -25.37 -3.86 23.89
CA LEU A 402 -26.53 -4.65 23.48
C LEU A 402 -26.06 -5.86 22.67
N SER A 403 -26.87 -6.92 22.62
CA SER A 403 -26.54 -8.13 21.84
C SER A 403 -26.51 -7.94 20.32
N TRP A 404 -26.83 -6.73 19.82
CA TRP A 404 -26.85 -6.35 18.41
C TRP A 404 -26.02 -5.09 18.13
N VAL A 405 -25.33 -4.55 19.15
CA VAL A 405 -24.43 -3.40 19.03
C VAL A 405 -23.15 -3.70 19.78
N ASP A 406 -22.06 -3.69 19.06
CA ASP A 406 -20.72 -3.71 19.64
C ASP A 406 -19.83 -2.66 18.98
N GLY A 407 -18.75 -2.33 19.65
CA GLY A 407 -17.81 -1.35 19.16
C GLY A 407 -16.55 -1.30 19.99
N ASN A 408 -15.62 -0.47 19.57
CA ASN A 408 -14.42 -0.23 20.32
C ASN A 408 -13.85 1.17 20.07
N VAL A 409 -12.99 1.55 21.00
CA VAL A 409 -12.02 2.62 20.84
C VAL A 409 -10.64 2.03 21.07
N ASN A 410 -9.65 2.51 20.33
CA ASN A 410 -8.30 1.98 20.42
C ASN A 410 -7.24 3.05 20.17
N VAL A 411 -6.05 2.76 20.67
CA VAL A 411 -4.84 3.53 20.43
C VAL A 411 -3.76 2.56 19.94
N ALA A 412 -3.00 2.96 18.93
CA ALA A 412 -1.90 2.17 18.42
C ALA A 412 -0.61 2.99 18.33
N VAL A 413 0.52 2.30 18.41
CA VAL A 413 1.85 2.85 18.19
C VAL A 413 2.62 1.86 17.35
N GLY A 414 3.25 2.33 16.28
CA GLY A 414 4.01 1.47 15.39
C GLY A 414 5.04 2.22 14.57
N THR A 415 5.52 1.55 13.53
CA THR A 415 6.54 2.06 12.58
C THR A 415 6.18 3.43 11.99
N PHE A 416 4.89 3.72 11.82
CA PHE A 416 4.38 4.94 11.18
C PHE A 416 3.89 6.00 12.18
N GLY A 417 4.17 5.82 13.47
CA GLY A 417 3.77 6.73 14.54
C GLY A 417 2.52 6.28 15.30
N PRO A 418 2.01 7.14 16.21
CA PRO A 418 0.83 6.85 17.00
C PRO A 418 -0.47 7.04 16.20
N SER A 419 -1.50 6.29 16.58
CA SER A 419 -2.82 6.37 15.98
C SER A 419 -3.92 6.16 17.02
N ILE A 420 -5.11 6.68 16.71
CA ILE A 420 -6.33 6.46 17.50
C ILE A 420 -7.38 5.95 16.52
N GLY A 421 -8.10 4.91 16.91
CA GLY A 421 -9.15 4.32 16.10
C GLY A 421 -10.42 4.04 16.90
N TRP A 422 -11.49 3.77 16.17
CA TRP A 422 -12.77 3.35 16.72
C TRP A 422 -13.50 2.49 15.69
N LEU A 423 -14.41 1.65 16.17
CA LEU A 423 -15.33 0.90 15.32
C LEU A 423 -16.68 0.75 16.01
N LEU A 424 -17.74 0.84 15.23
CA LEU A 424 -19.11 0.56 15.61
C LEU A 424 -19.66 -0.48 14.65
N ASN A 425 -20.24 -1.54 15.19
CA ASN A 425 -20.83 -2.62 14.43
C ASN A 425 -22.24 -2.90 14.96
N PHE A 426 -23.19 -2.84 14.03
CA PHE A 426 -24.61 -3.00 14.23
C PHE A 426 -25.05 -4.29 13.52
N HIS A 427 -25.53 -5.25 14.29
CA HIS A 427 -25.79 -6.60 13.78
C HIS A 427 -27.14 -7.17 14.25
N PRO A 428 -28.28 -6.48 14.02
CA PRO A 428 -29.60 -7.02 14.29
C PRO A 428 -29.95 -8.18 13.35
N MET A 429 -30.80 -9.11 13.77
CA MET A 429 -31.19 -10.27 12.94
C MET A 429 -31.57 -9.85 11.50
N GLY A 430 -30.95 -10.48 10.49
CA GLY A 430 -31.20 -10.21 9.07
C GLY A 430 -30.15 -9.33 8.37
N PHE A 431 -29.45 -8.43 9.07
CA PHE A 431 -28.37 -7.63 8.45
C PHE A 431 -27.25 -7.26 9.42
N ASN A 432 -26.05 -7.03 8.90
CA ASN A 432 -24.91 -6.52 9.62
C ASN A 432 -24.33 -5.31 8.89
N PHE A 433 -24.13 -4.22 9.63
CA PHE A 433 -23.51 -3.00 9.17
C PHE A 433 -22.41 -2.61 10.16
N PHE A 434 -21.21 -2.33 9.68
CA PHE A 434 -20.16 -1.76 10.50
C PHE A 434 -19.59 -0.51 9.87
N ILE A 435 -19.13 0.39 10.72
CA ILE A 435 -18.31 1.54 10.35
C ILE A 435 -17.21 1.70 11.37
N GLY A 436 -15.99 1.95 10.92
CA GLY A 436 -14.87 2.20 11.82
C GLY A 436 -13.77 2.95 11.11
N MET A 437 -12.82 3.44 11.87
CA MET A 437 -11.68 4.17 11.37
C MET A 437 -10.50 3.94 12.29
N ASP A 438 -9.33 3.68 11.74
CA ASP A 438 -8.06 3.82 12.45
C ASP A 438 -7.31 5.04 11.93
N HIS A 439 -6.62 5.70 12.86
CA HIS A 439 -5.81 6.90 12.69
C HIS A 439 -6.62 8.22 12.77
N VAL A 440 -6.02 9.21 13.44
CA VAL A 440 -6.65 10.51 13.68
C VAL A 440 -6.85 11.23 12.35
N LEU A 441 -8.08 11.67 12.09
CA LEU A 441 -8.43 12.53 10.97
C LEU A 441 -7.49 13.74 10.91
N GLY A 442 -6.58 13.74 9.95
CA GLY A 442 -6.06 14.98 9.40
C GLY A 442 -7.14 15.70 8.58
N LYS A 443 -6.87 16.92 8.13
CA LYS A 443 -7.71 17.56 7.11
C LYS A 443 -7.67 16.71 5.83
N LEU A 444 -8.74 16.75 5.05
CA LEU A 444 -8.74 16.22 3.68
C LEU A 444 -8.41 17.35 2.71
N SER A 445 -7.75 17.03 1.59
CA SER A 445 -7.66 17.93 0.44
C SER A 445 -9.03 18.11 -0.22
N LYS A 446 -9.16 19.06 -1.16
CA LYS A 446 -10.42 19.30 -1.90
C LYS A 446 -10.82 18.11 -2.77
N GLU A 447 -9.85 17.28 -3.12
CA GLU A 447 -9.94 16.06 -3.92
C GLU A 447 -10.23 14.83 -3.05
N GLY A 448 -10.40 15.00 -1.73
CA GLY A 448 -10.73 13.92 -0.80
C GLY A 448 -9.53 13.09 -0.35
N ILE A 449 -8.30 13.55 -0.61
CA ILE A 449 -7.07 12.85 -0.23
C ILE A 449 -6.68 13.28 1.19
N PRO A 450 -6.40 12.33 2.11
CA PRO A 450 -5.89 12.67 3.43
C PRO A 450 -4.59 13.49 3.41
N LEU A 451 -4.56 14.60 4.16
CA LEU A 451 -3.35 15.40 4.31
C LEU A 451 -2.25 14.68 5.10
N ASN A 452 -2.64 13.79 6.03
CA ASN A 452 -1.76 12.85 6.70
C ASN A 452 -1.79 11.49 5.99
N SER A 453 -0.67 10.78 5.93
CA SER A 453 -0.57 9.46 5.26
C SER A 453 -1.17 8.30 6.04
N ASN A 454 -1.67 8.54 7.24
CA ASN A 454 -2.20 7.52 8.12
C ASN A 454 -3.72 7.62 8.15
N VAL A 455 -4.37 6.84 7.28
CA VAL A 455 -5.83 6.73 7.23
C VAL A 455 -6.22 5.30 6.92
N GLN A 456 -7.10 4.76 7.75
CA GLN A 456 -7.73 3.49 7.51
C GLN A 456 -9.21 3.63 7.85
N LEU A 457 -10.09 3.46 6.88
CA LEU A 457 -11.54 3.54 7.13
C LEU A 457 -12.09 2.12 7.36
N SER A 458 -13.39 1.87 7.52
CA SER A 458 -14.08 0.55 7.58
C SER A 458 -15.54 0.62 7.23
N THR A 459 -16.01 -0.17 6.26
CA THR A 459 -17.44 -0.34 6.02
C THR A 459 -17.77 -1.69 5.41
N GLY A 460 -18.97 -2.16 5.73
CA GLY A 460 -19.53 -3.34 5.11
C GLY A 460 -21.00 -3.47 5.42
N PHE A 461 -21.76 -3.95 4.42
CA PHE A 461 -23.16 -4.32 4.58
C PHE A 461 -23.38 -5.77 4.18
N ASN A 462 -23.91 -6.56 5.10
CA ASN A 462 -24.00 -8.01 4.97
C ASN A 462 -25.39 -8.51 5.34
N ILE A 463 -25.80 -9.59 4.70
CA ILE A 463 -27.04 -10.30 5.03
C ILE A 463 -26.65 -11.46 5.95
N GLN A 464 -27.30 -11.56 7.10
CA GLN A 464 -27.04 -12.59 8.11
C GLN A 464 -28.29 -13.40 8.43
N PHE A 465 -28.10 -14.70 8.69
CA PHE A 465 -29.14 -15.70 8.91
C PHE A 465 -28.88 -16.50 10.19
#